data_AF-M8AI62-F1
#
_entry.id   AF-M8AI62-F1
#
_cell.length_a   1.000
_cell.length_b   1.000
_cell.length_c   1.000
_cell.angle_alpha   90.00
_cell.angle_beta   90.00
_cell.angle_gamma   90.00
#
_symmetry.space_group_name_H-M   'P 1'
#
loop_
_entity.id
_entity.type
_entity.pdbx_description
1 polymer ?
#
loop_
_entity_poly.entity_id
_entity_poly.type
_entity_poly.pdbx_seq_one_letter_code
_entity_poly.pdbx_strand_id
1 'polypeptide(L)'
;MEAPQSRPWSDLQPELLGLILKRLPVLADRVRLRAVCQPWRSNSLEQHLPLPFPWLTLPDGTFLNIPGGEIHRMPIPEGACFQGSIDNWLFLTHNDDVCSLMNPFSNTTLELPKLAREWKRVIGPCSRFEPVFYKLAVPSALDSSPNSLVAALITDNSNCSTLCISQPPIATDSLRGDRYPLTSLSDIAFFDGKLYTLGGFGKLSIFELDKDLVISSIGKIIDSLGDLGGVPQPLASEKPFITREYLVECGGRLLMVTRRIHWVNISASDDVFEDRRTATLEVFEADLQSRPRRRWRRVHDLGGHALFLGQHGSKTLPAGECSGYQEDCIYFMCDYPWPSSSANPLRDSGVYNVRNGRITPLMSEAAAAPLERVGQWRPAWVFPSVAM
;
A
#
# COMPACT_ATOMS: atom_id res chain seq x y z
N MET A 1 -25.41 -29.35 49.48
CA MET A 1 -25.05 -28.93 48.11
C MET A 1 -24.34 -27.60 48.25
N GLU A 2 -23.02 -27.58 48.13
CA GLU A 2 -22.29 -26.31 48.01
C GLU A 2 -22.69 -25.65 46.69
N ALA A 3 -22.99 -24.35 46.73
CA ALA A 3 -23.25 -23.58 45.53
C ALA A 3 -21.97 -23.55 44.67
N PRO A 4 -22.07 -23.63 43.34
CA PRO A 4 -20.89 -23.56 42.48
C PRO A 4 -20.19 -22.22 42.71
N GLN A 5 -18.97 -22.26 43.24
CA GLN A 5 -18.14 -21.06 43.39
C GLN A 5 -17.88 -20.47 42.01
N SER A 6 -18.44 -19.29 41.76
CA SER A 6 -18.12 -18.52 40.55
C SER A 6 -16.66 -18.07 40.62
N ARG A 7 -15.82 -18.58 39.72
CA ARG A 7 -14.45 -18.07 39.57
C ARG A 7 -14.50 -16.66 38.98
N PRO A 8 -13.64 -15.73 39.45
CA PRO A 8 -13.57 -14.41 38.87
C PRO A 8 -13.00 -14.48 37.44
N TRP A 9 -13.48 -13.62 36.56
CA TRP A 9 -13.01 -13.55 35.16
C TRP A 9 -11.52 -13.20 35.04
N SER A 10 -10.92 -12.62 36.08
CA SER A 10 -9.46 -12.42 36.17
C SER A 10 -8.67 -13.72 36.05
N ASP A 11 -9.26 -14.84 36.45
CA ASP A 11 -8.63 -16.16 36.49
C ASP A 11 -8.92 -16.97 35.22
N LEU A 12 -9.41 -16.30 34.17
CA LEU A 12 -9.65 -16.91 32.88
C LEU A 12 -8.35 -17.49 32.33
N GLN A 13 -8.39 -18.77 31.94
CA GLN A 13 -7.24 -19.47 31.39
C GLN A 13 -6.71 -18.75 30.13
N PRO A 14 -5.37 -18.64 29.95
CA PRO A 14 -4.77 -17.96 28.80
C PRO A 14 -5.29 -18.46 27.45
N GLU A 15 -5.54 -19.77 27.33
CA GLU A 15 -6.04 -20.40 26.10
C GLU A 15 -7.45 -19.92 25.75
N LEU A 16 -8.33 -19.79 26.76
CA LEU A 16 -9.69 -19.28 26.57
C LEU A 16 -9.68 -17.79 26.24
N LEU A 17 -8.81 -17.01 26.90
CA LEU A 17 -8.60 -15.60 26.57
C LEU A 17 -8.11 -15.44 25.12
N GLY A 18 -7.21 -16.31 24.67
CA GLY A 18 -6.74 -16.37 23.28
C GLY A 18 -7.86 -16.64 22.28
N LEU A 19 -8.78 -17.57 22.59
CA LEU A 19 -9.95 -17.83 21.75
C LEU A 19 -10.90 -16.64 21.66
N ILE A 20 -11.07 -15.88 22.76
CA ILE A 20 -11.87 -14.64 22.75
C ILE A 20 -11.19 -13.60 21.87
N LEU A 21 -9.89 -13.36 22.07
CA LEU A 21 -9.11 -12.39 21.30
C LEU A 21 -9.11 -12.69 19.79
N LYS A 22 -9.03 -13.98 19.41
CA LYS A 22 -9.12 -14.42 18.00
C LYS A 22 -10.48 -14.10 17.35
N ARG A 23 -11.53 -13.92 18.15
CA ARG A 23 -12.88 -13.57 17.68
C ARG A 23 -13.14 -12.06 17.65
N LEU A 24 -12.19 -11.23 18.09
CA LEU A 24 -12.26 -9.78 18.00
C LEU A 24 -11.53 -9.32 16.73
N PRO A 25 -12.25 -8.99 15.63
CA PRO A 25 -11.62 -8.55 14.39
C PRO A 25 -11.06 -7.12 14.50
N VAL A 26 -11.66 -6.30 15.38
CA VAL A 26 -11.29 -4.90 15.57
C VAL A 26 -10.14 -4.78 16.57
N LEU A 27 -9.09 -4.07 16.18
CA LEU A 27 -7.89 -3.87 17.00
C LEU A 27 -8.20 -3.11 18.29
N ALA A 28 -9.07 -2.09 18.23
CA ALA A 28 -9.48 -1.31 19.39
C ALA A 28 -10.11 -2.20 20.48
N ASP A 29 -10.89 -3.22 20.11
CA ASP A 29 -11.52 -4.12 21.08
C ASP A 29 -10.51 -5.04 21.75
N ARG A 30 -9.47 -5.48 21.01
CA ARG A 30 -8.35 -6.23 21.60
C ARG A 30 -7.60 -5.38 22.60
N VAL A 31 -7.29 -4.12 22.26
CA VAL A 31 -6.62 -3.17 23.16
C VAL A 31 -7.46 -2.91 24.42
N ARG A 32 -8.77 -2.69 24.27
CA ARG A 32 -9.70 -2.51 25.40
C ARG A 32 -9.74 -3.75 26.30
N LEU A 33 -9.79 -4.94 25.71
CA LEU A 33 -9.76 -6.21 26.46
C LEU A 33 -8.44 -6.38 27.22
N ARG A 34 -7.31 -6.02 26.62
CA ARG A 34 -6.00 -6.00 27.27
C ARG A 34 -5.91 -5.01 28.43
N ALA A 35 -6.70 -3.94 28.39
CA ALA A 35 -6.73 -2.92 29.44
C ALA A 35 -7.62 -3.27 30.65
N VAL A 36 -8.35 -4.39 30.62
CA VAL A 36 -9.29 -4.78 31.71
C VAL A 36 -8.56 -5.07 33.02
N CYS A 37 -7.50 -5.89 32.97
CA CYS A 37 -6.70 -6.23 34.15
C CYS A 37 -5.31 -6.74 33.76
N GLN A 38 -4.37 -6.73 34.72
CA GLN A 38 -2.99 -7.16 34.48
C GLN A 38 -2.88 -8.62 33.98
N PRO A 39 -3.59 -9.62 34.54
CA PRO A 39 -3.54 -10.99 34.02
C PRO A 39 -3.95 -11.09 32.55
N TRP A 40 -5.03 -10.39 32.16
CA TRP A 40 -5.47 -10.40 30.77
C TRP A 40 -4.48 -9.73 29.84
N ARG A 41 -3.87 -8.62 30.28
CA ARG A 41 -2.79 -7.98 29.54
C ARG A 41 -1.63 -8.94 29.30
N SER A 42 -1.07 -9.54 30.36
CA SER A 42 0.08 -10.44 30.24
C SER A 42 -0.24 -11.68 29.41
N ASN A 43 -1.34 -12.38 29.73
CA ASN A 43 -1.72 -13.62 29.04
C ASN A 43 -2.02 -13.38 27.55
N SER A 44 -2.53 -12.20 27.18
CA SER A 44 -2.82 -11.84 25.79
C SER A 44 -1.59 -11.60 24.92
N LEU A 45 -0.44 -11.27 25.52
CA LEU A 45 0.82 -11.06 24.81
C LEU A 45 1.46 -12.39 24.39
N GLU A 46 1.12 -13.47 25.10
CA GLU A 46 1.55 -14.84 24.79
C GLU A 46 0.70 -15.50 23.69
N GLN A 47 -0.40 -14.86 23.28
CA GLN A 47 -1.31 -15.41 22.27
C GLN A 47 -0.87 -15.03 20.86
N HIS A 48 -0.86 -16.02 19.98
CA HIS A 48 -0.75 -15.80 18.54
C HIS A 48 -2.10 -15.32 18.01
N LEU A 49 -2.23 -14.00 17.83
CA LEU A 49 -3.45 -13.37 17.33
C LEU A 49 -3.34 -13.10 15.83
N PRO A 50 -4.44 -13.27 15.07
CA PRO A 50 -4.45 -12.94 13.66
C PRO A 50 -4.22 -11.44 13.46
N LEU A 51 -3.58 -11.02 12.37
CA LEU A 51 -3.36 -9.62 12.08
C LEU A 51 -4.68 -8.84 12.01
N PRO A 52 -4.74 -7.60 12.55
CA PRO A 52 -5.91 -6.75 12.41
C PRO A 52 -6.06 -6.28 10.97
N PHE A 53 -7.30 -5.93 10.59
CA PHE A 53 -7.56 -5.34 9.29
C PHE A 53 -6.84 -3.99 9.13
N PRO A 54 -6.27 -3.67 7.95
CA PRO A 54 -5.58 -2.41 7.76
C PRO A 54 -6.54 -1.23 7.85
N TRP A 55 -5.96 -0.08 8.18
CA TRP A 55 -6.66 1.19 8.12
C TRP A 55 -6.42 1.86 6.77
N LEU A 56 -7.40 2.67 6.37
CA LEU A 56 -7.30 3.53 5.21
C LEU A 56 -7.12 4.97 5.66
N THR A 57 -6.08 5.66 5.19
CA THR A 57 -5.97 7.10 5.46
C THR A 57 -7.02 7.88 4.67
N LEU A 58 -7.65 8.83 5.33
CA LEU A 58 -8.61 9.76 4.75
C LEU A 58 -7.95 11.12 4.51
N PRO A 59 -8.42 11.88 3.52
CA PRO A 59 -7.79 13.16 3.16
C PRO A 59 -7.77 14.21 4.27
N ASP A 60 -8.71 14.15 5.23
CA ASP A 60 -8.81 15.07 6.38
C ASP A 60 -7.81 14.78 7.51
N GLY A 61 -6.96 13.78 7.35
CA GLY A 61 -5.97 13.41 8.35
C GLY A 61 -6.43 12.35 9.35
N THR A 62 -7.50 11.63 9.04
CA THR A 62 -8.00 10.54 9.88
C THR A 62 -7.75 9.17 9.26
N PHE A 63 -7.94 8.12 10.06
CA PHE A 63 -7.70 6.72 9.68
C PHE A 63 -8.99 5.94 9.85
N LEU A 64 -9.49 5.37 8.76
CA LEU A 64 -10.72 4.59 8.73
C LEU A 64 -10.42 3.10 8.92
N ASN A 65 -11.03 2.50 9.94
CA ASN A 65 -11.07 1.06 10.12
C ASN A 65 -12.22 0.47 9.28
N ILE A 66 -11.90 -0.37 8.29
CA ILE A 66 -12.90 -0.77 7.28
C ILE A 66 -14.01 -1.68 7.82
N PRO A 67 -13.73 -2.74 8.62
CA PRO A 67 -14.78 -3.64 9.07
C PRO A 67 -15.82 -2.99 10.00
N GLY A 68 -15.39 -2.04 10.84
CA GLY A 68 -16.26 -1.40 11.84
C GLY A 68 -16.66 0.04 11.52
N GLY A 69 -16.05 0.67 10.51
CA GLY A 69 -16.30 2.06 10.14
C GLY A 69 -15.78 3.08 11.16
N GLU A 70 -15.00 2.65 12.17
CA GLU A 70 -14.47 3.58 13.16
C GLU A 70 -13.39 4.49 12.55
N ILE A 71 -13.43 5.76 12.94
CA ILE A 71 -12.46 6.76 12.52
C ILE A 71 -11.51 7.04 13.70
N HIS A 72 -10.21 6.88 13.45
CA HIS A 72 -9.14 7.15 14.40
C HIS A 72 -8.36 8.41 14.01
N ARG A 73 -7.85 9.12 15.01
CA ARG A 73 -6.88 10.22 14.81
C ARG A 73 -5.56 9.79 15.45
N MET A 74 -4.47 9.95 14.72
CA MET A 74 -3.13 9.65 15.23
C MET A 74 -2.39 10.96 15.52
N PRO A 75 -1.52 10.99 16.54
CA PRO A 75 -0.66 12.14 16.78
C PRO A 75 0.34 12.23 15.62
N ILE A 76 0.22 13.29 14.82
CA ILE A 76 1.15 13.60 13.74
C ILE A 76 1.79 14.95 14.05
N PRO A 77 3.10 15.11 13.80
CA PRO A 77 3.79 16.37 14.04
C PRO A 77 3.10 17.55 13.34
N GLU A 78 3.04 18.68 14.02
CA GLU A 78 2.48 19.91 13.46
C GLU A 78 3.29 20.34 12.22
N GLY A 79 2.61 20.68 11.14
CA GLY A 79 3.26 21.05 9.87
C GLY A 79 3.77 19.87 9.03
N ALA A 80 3.54 18.62 9.44
CA ALA A 80 3.81 17.45 8.62
C ALA A 80 2.61 17.11 7.72
N CYS A 81 2.90 16.72 6.47
CA CYS A 81 1.93 16.22 5.51
C CYS A 81 2.17 14.73 5.23
N PHE A 82 1.09 13.94 5.25
CA PHE A 82 1.14 12.51 4.97
C PHE A 82 1.19 12.23 3.47
N GLN A 83 2.18 11.45 3.05
CA GLN A 83 2.43 11.11 1.65
C GLN A 83 2.22 9.63 1.30
N GLY A 84 2.13 8.75 2.30
CA GLY A 84 2.01 7.30 2.09
C GLY A 84 2.43 6.50 3.31
N SER A 85 2.49 5.18 3.15
CA SER A 85 2.81 4.26 4.25
C SER A 85 3.56 3.04 3.76
N ILE A 86 4.40 2.51 4.66
CA ILE A 86 5.04 1.19 4.52
C ILE A 86 4.71 0.44 5.80
N ASP A 87 3.95 -0.65 5.70
CA ASP A 87 3.52 -1.40 6.88
C ASP A 87 2.79 -0.50 7.90
N ASN A 88 3.33 -0.38 9.11
CA ASN A 88 2.88 0.48 10.21
C ASN A 88 3.60 1.85 10.24
N TRP A 89 4.50 2.13 9.30
CA TRP A 89 5.24 3.38 9.22
C TRP A 89 4.56 4.37 8.29
N LEU A 90 4.35 5.59 8.79
CA LEU A 90 3.77 6.71 8.06
C LEU A 90 4.89 7.51 7.41
N PHE A 91 4.80 7.73 6.11
CA PHE A 91 5.71 8.60 5.38
C PHE A 91 5.21 10.04 5.41
N LEU A 92 6.00 10.91 6.03
CA LEU A 92 5.68 12.31 6.28
C LEU A 92 6.69 13.23 5.60
N THR A 93 6.19 14.32 5.03
CA THR A 93 6.98 15.45 4.54
C THR A 93 6.75 16.66 5.42
N HIS A 94 7.81 17.34 5.81
CA HIS A 94 7.78 18.53 6.67
C HIS A 94 7.97 19.81 5.85
N ASN A 95 7.63 20.96 6.45
CA ASN A 95 7.71 22.28 5.81
C ASN A 95 9.12 22.68 5.32
N ASP A 96 10.18 22.04 5.83
CA ASP A 96 11.58 22.32 5.48
C ASP A 96 12.16 21.31 4.45
N ASP A 97 11.29 20.66 3.70
CA ASP A 97 11.58 19.59 2.73
C ASP A 97 12.20 18.32 3.38
N VAL A 98 12.21 18.20 4.71
CA VAL A 98 12.63 16.96 5.40
C VAL A 98 11.55 15.90 5.25
N CYS A 99 12.01 14.67 5.05
CA CYS A 99 11.19 13.49 4.93
C CYS A 99 11.43 12.61 6.16
N SER A 100 10.39 11.98 6.70
CA SER A 100 10.54 11.05 7.82
C SER A 100 9.56 9.89 7.73
N LEU A 101 9.98 8.74 8.24
CA LEU A 101 9.11 7.60 8.52
C LEU A 101 8.81 7.59 10.02
N MET A 102 7.54 7.67 10.39
CA MET A 102 7.09 7.66 11.78
C MET A 102 6.24 6.43 12.06
N ASN A 103 6.54 5.70 13.11
CA ASN A 103 5.68 4.66 13.64
C ASN A 103 4.83 5.25 14.80
N PRO A 104 3.51 5.44 14.61
CA PRO A 104 2.66 6.08 15.61
C PRO A 104 2.40 5.19 16.84
N PHE A 105 2.70 3.89 16.76
CA PHE A 105 2.47 2.94 17.85
C PHE A 105 3.68 2.81 18.78
N SER A 106 4.90 2.88 18.24
CA SER A 106 6.13 2.87 19.03
C SER A 106 6.69 4.27 19.30
N ASN A 107 6.11 5.30 18.68
CA ASN A 107 6.60 6.67 18.69
C ASN A 107 8.06 6.79 18.19
N THR A 108 8.48 5.89 17.31
CA THR A 108 9.81 5.89 16.68
C THR A 108 9.77 6.65 15.37
N THR A 109 10.78 7.47 15.11
CA THR A 109 10.92 8.24 13.87
C THR A 109 12.28 7.97 13.25
N LEU A 110 12.28 7.72 11.94
CA LEU A 110 13.46 7.59 11.11
C LEU A 110 13.50 8.77 10.15
N GLU A 111 14.57 9.55 10.19
CA GLU A 111 14.79 10.62 9.21
C GLU A 111 15.19 10.03 7.86
N LEU A 112 14.54 10.51 6.81
CA LEU A 112 14.90 10.22 5.44
C LEU A 112 15.64 11.42 4.83
N PRO A 113 16.45 11.21 3.79
CA PRO A 113 17.05 12.30 3.04
C PRO A 113 15.98 13.27 2.52
N LYS A 114 16.35 14.52 2.25
CA LYS A 114 15.44 15.52 1.66
C LYS A 114 15.07 15.14 0.22
N LEU A 115 14.14 14.19 0.05
CA LEU A 115 13.78 13.59 -1.23
C LEU A 115 13.36 14.63 -2.28
N ALA A 116 12.62 15.66 -1.87
CA ALA A 116 12.24 16.77 -2.73
C ALA A 116 13.45 17.58 -3.23
N ARG A 117 14.45 17.81 -2.38
CA ARG A 117 15.71 18.47 -2.76
C ARG A 117 16.53 17.60 -3.70
N GLU A 118 16.60 16.31 -3.42
CA GLU A 118 17.28 15.34 -4.28
C GLU A 118 16.62 15.26 -5.67
N TRP A 119 15.30 15.26 -5.72
CA TRP A 119 14.53 15.37 -6.97
C TRP A 119 14.79 16.71 -7.70
N LYS A 120 14.77 17.86 -7.00
CA LYS A 120 15.10 19.18 -7.60
C LYS A 120 16.53 19.22 -8.14
N ARG A 121 17.50 18.62 -7.44
CA ARG A 121 18.90 18.49 -7.88
C ARG A 121 19.00 17.69 -9.17
N VAL A 122 18.16 16.67 -9.30
CA VAL A 122 18.07 15.76 -10.43
C VAL A 122 17.42 16.45 -11.64
N ILE A 123 16.25 17.08 -11.51
CA ILE A 123 15.52 17.66 -12.67
C ILE A 123 16.04 19.05 -13.05
N GLY A 124 16.67 19.75 -12.10
CA GLY A 124 17.25 21.08 -12.28
C GLY A 124 16.32 22.19 -11.73
N PRO A 125 16.90 23.32 -11.26
CA PRO A 125 16.16 24.36 -10.53
C PRO A 125 15.13 25.14 -11.38
N CYS A 126 15.10 24.95 -12.70
CA CYS A 126 14.19 25.63 -13.61
C CYS A 126 12.90 24.85 -13.92
N SER A 127 12.70 23.65 -13.36
CA SER A 127 11.48 22.88 -13.59
C SER A 127 10.30 23.50 -12.86
N ARG A 128 9.20 23.79 -13.57
CA ARG A 128 7.93 24.26 -12.97
C ARG A 128 7.10 23.11 -12.37
N PHE A 129 7.69 21.93 -12.28
CA PHE A 129 7.03 20.69 -11.89
C PHE A 129 7.19 20.46 -10.39
N GLU A 130 6.24 19.77 -9.79
CA GLU A 130 6.26 19.42 -8.38
C GLU A 130 6.14 17.90 -8.22
N PRO A 131 6.83 17.29 -7.26
CA PRO A 131 6.65 15.88 -6.96
C PRO A 131 5.22 15.65 -6.45
N VAL A 132 4.47 14.82 -7.16
CA VAL A 132 3.04 14.58 -6.86
C VAL A 132 2.84 13.26 -6.14
N PHE A 133 3.71 12.28 -6.40
CA PHE A 133 3.58 10.93 -5.90
C PHE A 133 4.89 10.39 -5.36
N TYR A 134 4.76 9.71 -4.23
CA TYR A 134 5.83 8.94 -3.61
C TYR A 134 5.33 7.51 -3.43
N LYS A 135 6.15 6.54 -3.85
CA LYS A 135 6.01 5.16 -3.42
C LYS A 135 7.32 4.71 -2.82
N LEU A 136 7.24 4.13 -1.63
CA LEU A 136 8.39 3.61 -0.93
C LEU A 136 8.36 2.08 -0.97
N ALA A 137 9.55 1.47 -1.03
CA ALA A 137 9.75 0.04 -0.95
C ALA A 137 10.95 -0.26 -0.05
N VAL A 138 10.83 -1.31 0.75
CA VAL A 138 11.89 -1.81 1.64
C VAL A 138 12.07 -3.31 1.40
N PRO A 139 13.29 -3.86 1.52
CA PRO A 139 13.52 -5.29 1.34
C PRO A 139 13.05 -6.13 2.54
N SER A 140 12.86 -5.50 3.70
CA SER A 140 12.47 -6.13 4.96
C SER A 140 11.69 -5.15 5.83
N ALA A 141 10.86 -5.66 6.74
CA ALA A 141 10.13 -4.83 7.70
C ALA A 141 11.07 -3.95 8.54
N LEU A 142 10.76 -2.65 8.62
CA LEU A 142 11.58 -1.66 9.34
C LEU A 142 11.65 -1.91 10.84
N ASP A 143 10.60 -2.51 11.43
CA ASP A 143 10.59 -2.90 12.85
C ASP A 143 11.68 -3.93 13.18
N SER A 144 12.06 -4.78 12.20
CA SER A 144 13.11 -5.79 12.36
C SER A 144 14.50 -5.29 11.95
N SER A 145 14.56 -4.31 11.04
CA SER A 145 15.81 -3.75 10.53
C SER A 145 15.63 -2.25 10.28
N PRO A 146 15.81 -1.39 11.30
CA PRO A 146 15.58 0.06 11.19
C PRO A 146 16.59 0.75 10.27
N ASN A 147 17.75 0.12 10.05
CA ASN A 147 18.79 0.58 9.11
C ASN A 147 18.67 -0.13 7.75
N SER A 148 17.49 -0.65 7.40
CA SER A 148 17.25 -1.29 6.12
C SER A 148 17.22 -0.26 4.99
N LEU A 149 17.46 -0.74 3.77
CA LEU A 149 17.41 0.06 2.58
C LEU A 149 15.99 0.56 2.32
N VAL A 150 15.84 1.85 2.01
CA VAL A 150 14.59 2.45 1.56
C VAL A 150 14.78 2.93 0.13
N ALA A 151 14.02 2.35 -0.80
CA ALA A 151 13.89 2.83 -2.16
C ALA A 151 12.65 3.71 -2.27
N ALA A 152 12.79 4.90 -2.86
CA ALA A 152 11.73 5.86 -3.06
C ALA A 152 11.57 6.17 -4.54
N LEU A 153 10.41 5.83 -5.10
CA LEU A 153 9.98 6.28 -6.42
C LEU A 153 9.24 7.61 -6.27
N ILE A 154 9.72 8.64 -6.95
CA ILE A 154 9.14 9.98 -6.99
C ILE A 154 8.66 10.25 -8.40
N THR A 155 7.37 10.55 -8.57
CA THR A 155 6.79 10.92 -9.87
C THR A 155 6.24 12.33 -9.81
N ASP A 156 6.56 13.13 -10.82
CA ASP A 156 6.07 14.51 -10.94
C ASP A 156 4.82 14.64 -11.82
N ASN A 157 4.28 15.85 -11.89
CA ASN A 157 3.12 16.20 -12.72
C ASN A 157 3.38 16.16 -14.24
N SER A 158 4.61 15.90 -14.68
CA SER A 158 4.98 15.67 -16.09
C SER A 158 5.16 14.19 -16.44
N ASN A 159 4.87 13.29 -15.49
CA ASN A 159 5.13 11.85 -15.56
C ASN A 159 6.62 11.47 -15.66
N CYS A 160 7.53 12.37 -15.23
CA CYS A 160 8.92 12.00 -15.03
C CYS A 160 9.06 11.28 -13.69
N SER A 161 9.89 10.23 -13.67
CA SER A 161 10.10 9.39 -12.50
C SER A 161 11.56 9.40 -12.07
N THR A 162 11.77 9.52 -10.77
CA THR A 162 13.08 9.55 -10.11
C THR A 162 13.12 8.45 -9.06
N LEU A 163 14.21 7.69 -9.03
CA LEU A 163 14.43 6.65 -8.02
C LEU A 163 15.53 7.10 -7.07
N CYS A 164 15.20 7.23 -5.79
CA CYS A 164 16.16 7.53 -4.72
C CYS A 164 16.36 6.29 -3.85
N ILE A 165 17.58 6.01 -3.43
CA ILE A 165 17.91 4.85 -2.61
C ILE A 165 18.69 5.35 -1.40
N SER A 166 18.21 5.03 -0.20
CA SER A 166 18.78 5.54 1.04
C SER A 166 18.84 4.47 2.12
N GLN A 167 19.83 4.57 3.01
CA GLN A 167 19.92 3.72 4.18
C GLN A 167 19.86 4.60 5.44
N PRO A 168 18.69 4.76 6.07
CA PRO A 168 18.53 5.61 7.23
C PRO A 168 19.53 5.21 8.35
N PRO A 169 20.11 6.16 9.10
CA PRO A 169 19.83 7.61 9.10
C PRO A 169 20.71 8.43 8.14
N ILE A 170 21.56 7.80 7.32
CA ILE A 170 22.54 8.48 6.47
C ILE A 170 22.03 8.53 5.03
N ALA A 171 22.03 9.72 4.43
CA ALA A 171 21.72 9.88 3.01
C ALA A 171 22.87 9.33 2.15
N THR A 172 22.69 8.18 1.51
CA THR A 172 23.76 7.54 0.74
C THR A 172 23.74 7.91 -0.75
N ASP A 173 22.59 7.99 -1.46
CA ASP A 173 22.58 8.42 -2.87
C ASP A 173 21.20 8.92 -3.37
N SER A 174 21.18 9.67 -4.48
CA SER A 174 19.96 10.00 -5.24
C SER A 174 20.21 10.02 -6.75
N LEU A 175 19.40 9.29 -7.51
CA LEU A 175 19.62 9.09 -8.95
C LEU A 175 18.65 9.85 -9.84
N ARG A 176 19.22 10.39 -10.93
CA ARG A 176 18.52 11.06 -12.04
C ARG A 176 18.09 10.08 -13.10
N GLY A 177 16.80 10.11 -13.45
CA GLY A 177 16.23 9.40 -14.61
C GLY A 177 16.74 9.85 -15.99
N ASP A 178 17.65 10.83 -16.06
CA ASP A 178 18.33 11.27 -17.29
C ASP A 178 19.79 10.80 -17.41
N ARG A 179 20.38 10.10 -16.42
CA ARG A 179 21.70 9.43 -16.63
C ARG A 179 21.56 8.06 -17.32
N TYR A 180 20.34 7.55 -17.39
CA TYR A 180 19.94 6.30 -18.03
C TYR A 180 18.50 6.48 -18.54
N PRO A 181 18.05 5.84 -19.63
CA PRO A 181 16.72 6.08 -20.19
C PRO A 181 15.62 5.46 -19.31
N LEU A 182 15.31 6.09 -18.18
CA LEU A 182 14.23 5.73 -17.24
C LEU A 182 12.99 6.56 -17.53
N THR A 183 12.55 6.56 -18.78
CA THR A 183 11.27 7.20 -19.12
C THR A 183 10.11 6.32 -18.64
N SER A 184 9.29 6.91 -17.76
CA SER A 184 7.97 6.43 -17.31
C SER A 184 7.98 5.13 -16.48
N LEU A 185 8.54 5.20 -15.26
CA LEU A 185 8.32 4.19 -14.23
C LEU A 185 6.92 4.35 -13.62
N SER A 186 6.23 3.23 -13.46
CA SER A 186 4.90 3.16 -12.85
C SER A 186 4.98 2.64 -11.42
N ASP A 187 5.91 1.73 -11.13
CA ASP A 187 5.99 1.11 -9.81
C ASP A 187 7.37 0.50 -9.48
N ILE A 188 7.66 0.24 -8.21
CA ILE A 188 8.82 -0.46 -7.67
C ILE A 188 8.44 -1.50 -6.61
N ALA A 189 9.22 -2.57 -6.51
CA ALA A 189 9.10 -3.58 -5.45
C ALA A 189 10.44 -4.30 -5.20
N PHE A 190 10.68 -4.70 -3.96
CA PHE A 190 11.76 -5.64 -3.65
C PHE A 190 11.25 -7.08 -3.80
N PHE A 191 12.08 -7.93 -4.41
CA PHE A 191 11.82 -9.36 -4.53
C PHE A 191 13.14 -10.12 -4.52
N ASP A 192 13.25 -11.15 -3.67
CA ASP A 192 14.46 -11.97 -3.54
C ASP A 192 15.74 -11.11 -3.34
N GLY A 193 15.63 -10.10 -2.46
CA GLY A 193 16.74 -9.17 -2.14
C GLY A 193 17.13 -8.20 -3.27
N LYS A 194 16.40 -8.17 -4.39
CA LYS A 194 16.70 -7.29 -5.53
C LYS A 194 15.57 -6.30 -5.76
N LEU A 195 15.93 -5.12 -6.27
CA LEU A 195 14.97 -4.06 -6.58
C LEU A 195 14.50 -4.20 -8.02
N TYR A 196 13.19 -4.37 -8.19
CA TYR A 196 12.52 -4.40 -9.48
C TYR A 196 11.74 -3.12 -9.70
N THR A 197 11.69 -2.70 -10.96
CA THR A 197 10.90 -1.55 -11.40
C THR A 197 10.01 -1.94 -12.55
N LEU A 198 8.80 -1.42 -12.52
CA LEU A 198 7.83 -1.53 -13.58
C LEU A 198 7.78 -0.22 -14.35
N GLY A 199 8.02 -0.28 -15.65
CA GLY A 199 7.72 0.80 -16.59
C GLY A 199 6.45 0.52 -17.36
N GLY A 200 5.98 1.52 -18.10
CA GLY A 200 4.75 1.40 -18.88
C GLY A 200 4.71 0.19 -19.82
N PHE A 201 3.51 -0.33 -20.05
CA PHE A 201 3.21 -1.50 -20.88
C PHE A 201 3.82 -2.81 -20.34
N GLY A 202 3.96 -2.92 -19.01
CA GLY A 202 4.50 -4.11 -18.36
C GLY A 202 6.00 -4.31 -18.57
N LYS A 203 6.79 -3.27 -18.81
CA LYS A 203 8.25 -3.40 -18.94
C LYS A 203 8.88 -3.64 -17.56
N LEU A 204 9.46 -4.81 -17.34
CA LEU A 204 10.11 -5.16 -16.07
C LEU A 204 11.63 -5.00 -16.19
N SER A 205 12.23 -4.26 -15.25
CA SER A 205 13.68 -4.09 -15.15
C SER A 205 14.15 -4.37 -13.72
N ILE A 206 15.40 -4.81 -13.58
CA ILE A 206 16.05 -5.07 -12.30
C ILE A 206 17.21 -4.11 -12.11
N PHE A 207 17.40 -3.65 -10.88
CA PHE A 207 18.50 -2.81 -10.48
C PHE A 207 19.47 -3.60 -9.62
N GLU A 208 20.74 -3.62 -10.02
CA GLU A 208 21.82 -4.19 -9.22
C GLU A 208 22.54 -3.07 -8.48
N LEU A 209 22.53 -3.15 -7.15
CA LEU A 209 23.21 -2.20 -6.27
C LEU A 209 24.63 -2.71 -5.99
N ASP A 210 25.61 -1.81 -6.02
CA ASP A 210 26.94 -2.10 -5.52
C ASP A 210 27.01 -2.01 -3.98
N LYS A 211 28.24 -2.13 -3.44
CA LYS A 211 28.49 -2.08 -2.00
C LYS A 211 28.20 -0.72 -1.36
N ASP A 212 28.22 0.34 -2.17
CA ASP A 212 27.96 1.72 -1.75
C ASP A 212 26.49 2.09 -1.96
N LEU A 213 25.63 1.11 -2.27
CA LEU A 213 24.20 1.28 -2.57
C LEU A 213 23.94 2.15 -3.82
N VAL A 214 24.95 2.26 -4.69
CA VAL A 214 24.83 2.92 -5.98
C VAL A 214 24.36 1.91 -7.01
N ILE A 215 23.52 2.36 -7.94
CA ILE A 215 23.05 1.52 -9.04
C ILE A 215 24.22 1.24 -9.98
N SER A 216 24.70 0.00 -9.96
CA SER A 216 25.81 -0.47 -10.78
C SER A 216 25.36 -0.87 -12.19
N SER A 217 24.18 -1.48 -12.31
CA SER A 217 23.66 -1.98 -13.58
C SER A 217 22.12 -2.00 -13.59
N ILE A 218 21.55 -1.90 -14.79
CA ILE A 218 20.11 -2.04 -15.02
C ILE A 218 19.91 -3.15 -16.05
N GLY A 219 19.33 -4.25 -15.60
CA GLY A 219 18.99 -5.38 -16.46
C GLY A 219 17.54 -5.29 -16.90
N LYS A 220 17.27 -5.23 -18.20
CA LYS A 220 15.91 -5.41 -18.72
C LYS A 220 15.54 -6.90 -18.65
N ILE A 221 14.41 -7.22 -18.03
CA ILE A 221 13.99 -8.60 -17.75
C ILE A 221 12.82 -9.02 -18.63
N ILE A 222 11.81 -8.16 -18.77
CA ILE A 222 10.64 -8.38 -19.62
C ILE A 222 10.41 -7.11 -20.46
N ASP A 223 10.22 -7.29 -21.77
CA ASP A 223 10.13 -6.18 -22.71
C ASP A 223 8.77 -5.47 -22.74
N SER A 224 7.70 -6.25 -22.65
CA SER A 224 6.32 -5.78 -22.62
C SER A 224 5.38 -6.89 -22.17
N LEU A 225 4.12 -6.56 -21.96
CA LEU A 225 3.04 -7.52 -21.75
C LEU A 225 2.72 -8.37 -23.01
N GLY A 226 3.18 -7.95 -24.20
CA GLY A 226 2.96 -8.67 -25.46
C GLY A 226 1.47 -8.89 -25.76
N ASP A 227 1.11 -10.08 -26.24
CA ASP A 227 -0.27 -10.48 -26.60
C ASP A 227 -1.24 -10.43 -25.41
N LEU A 228 -0.73 -10.44 -24.17
CA LEU A 228 -1.55 -10.34 -22.96
C LEU A 228 -2.06 -8.92 -22.71
N GLY A 229 -1.52 -7.90 -23.41
CA GLY A 229 -1.93 -6.51 -23.28
C GLY A 229 -3.25 -6.16 -23.96
N GLY A 230 -3.85 -7.11 -24.69
CA GLY A 230 -5.16 -6.93 -25.32
C GLY A 230 -6.27 -6.67 -24.30
N VAL A 231 -7.26 -5.87 -24.70
CA VAL A 231 -8.47 -5.62 -23.91
C VAL A 231 -9.27 -6.93 -23.80
N PRO A 232 -9.59 -7.44 -22.58
CA PRO A 232 -10.44 -8.59 -22.39
C PRO A 232 -11.77 -8.40 -23.09
N GLN A 233 -12.28 -9.44 -23.72
CA GLN A 233 -13.45 -9.37 -24.60
C GLN A 233 -14.79 -8.94 -23.98
N PRO A 234 -15.00 -8.78 -22.65
CA PRO A 234 -16.16 -8.04 -22.13
C PRO A 234 -15.99 -6.50 -22.17
N LEU A 235 -14.76 -5.99 -22.26
CA LEU A 235 -14.41 -4.56 -22.15
C LEU A 235 -14.11 -3.89 -23.50
N ALA A 236 -14.23 -4.65 -24.61
CA ALA A 236 -14.15 -4.13 -25.98
C ALA A 236 -15.32 -3.18 -26.35
N SER A 237 -15.96 -2.57 -25.35
CA SER A 237 -16.82 -1.42 -25.54
C SER A 237 -15.96 -0.22 -25.99
N GLU A 238 -16.51 0.63 -26.83
CA GLU A 238 -15.89 1.87 -27.34
C GLU A 238 -15.53 2.91 -26.26
N LYS A 239 -15.75 2.61 -24.97
CA LYS A 239 -15.49 3.55 -23.88
C LYS A 239 -13.99 3.64 -23.57
N PRO A 240 -13.42 4.85 -23.48
CA PRO A 240 -12.04 5.02 -23.07
C PRO A 240 -11.81 4.40 -21.68
N PHE A 241 -10.62 3.90 -21.43
CA PHE A 241 -10.21 3.41 -20.11
C PHE A 241 -8.81 3.88 -19.77
N ILE A 242 -8.53 3.95 -18.47
CA ILE A 242 -7.20 4.22 -17.93
C ILE A 242 -6.66 2.93 -17.34
N THR A 243 -5.40 2.66 -17.64
CA THR A 243 -4.68 1.52 -17.09
C THR A 243 -3.73 2.00 -16.01
N ARG A 244 -3.78 1.35 -14.86
CA ARG A 244 -2.77 1.47 -13.80
C ARG A 244 -2.11 0.13 -13.58
N GLU A 245 -0.81 0.14 -13.39
CA GLU A 245 -0.01 -1.07 -13.20
C GLU A 245 0.69 -0.98 -11.84
N TYR A 246 0.59 -2.05 -11.07
CA TYR A 246 1.15 -2.16 -9.73
C TYR A 246 2.09 -3.35 -9.68
N LEU A 247 3.24 -3.22 -9.02
CA LEU A 247 4.23 -4.27 -8.81
C LEU A 247 4.27 -4.65 -7.33
N VAL A 248 4.20 -5.94 -7.04
CA VAL A 248 4.12 -6.44 -5.66
C VAL A 248 4.72 -7.84 -5.52
N GLU A 249 5.34 -8.11 -4.38
CA GLU A 249 5.73 -9.46 -3.99
C GLU A 249 4.55 -10.17 -3.29
N CYS A 250 4.31 -11.43 -3.64
CA CYS A 250 3.20 -12.21 -3.12
C CYS A 250 3.59 -13.68 -2.95
N GLY A 251 3.94 -14.07 -1.72
CA GLY A 251 4.19 -15.47 -1.37
C GLY A 251 5.32 -16.11 -2.18
N GLY A 252 6.41 -15.39 -2.39
CA GLY A 252 7.56 -15.82 -3.19
C GLY A 252 7.38 -15.64 -4.69
N ARG A 253 6.33 -14.94 -5.14
CA ARG A 253 6.09 -14.59 -6.55
C ARG A 253 6.17 -13.08 -6.74
N LEU A 254 6.75 -12.65 -7.86
CA LEU A 254 6.68 -11.25 -8.28
C LEU A 254 5.48 -11.06 -9.21
N LEU A 255 4.49 -10.31 -8.76
CA LEU A 255 3.23 -10.09 -9.47
C LEU A 255 3.13 -8.66 -9.97
N MET A 256 2.57 -8.51 -11.17
CA MET A 256 2.04 -7.26 -11.70
C MET A 256 0.51 -7.32 -11.66
N VAL A 257 -0.13 -6.30 -11.13
CA VAL A 257 -1.59 -6.12 -11.25
C VAL A 257 -1.90 -4.96 -12.17
N THR A 258 -2.70 -5.24 -13.19
CA THR A 258 -3.22 -4.24 -14.13
C THR A 258 -4.66 -3.91 -13.76
N ARG A 259 -4.93 -2.67 -13.35
CA ARG A 259 -6.26 -2.15 -13.03
C ARG A 259 -6.78 -1.32 -14.20
N ARG A 260 -7.95 -1.69 -14.75
CA ARG A 260 -8.65 -0.91 -15.78
C ARG A 260 -9.79 -0.11 -15.18
N ILE A 261 -9.78 1.19 -15.42
CA ILE A 261 -10.74 2.15 -14.89
C ILE A 261 -11.49 2.78 -16.06
N HIS A 262 -12.80 2.63 -16.10
CA HIS A 262 -13.67 3.20 -17.13
C HIS A 262 -14.37 4.47 -16.65
N TRP A 263 -14.90 5.20 -17.62
CA TRP A 263 -15.77 6.34 -17.43
C TRP A 263 -17.22 5.86 -17.42
N VAL A 264 -17.92 6.06 -16.30
CA VAL A 264 -19.30 5.60 -16.11
C VAL A 264 -20.27 6.57 -16.79
N ASN A 265 -20.11 7.88 -16.58
CA ASN A 265 -20.86 8.95 -17.24
C ASN A 265 -19.93 10.08 -17.67
N ILE A 266 -20.29 10.78 -18.75
CA ILE A 266 -19.74 12.11 -19.06
C ILE A 266 -20.81 13.08 -18.55
N SER A 267 -20.92 13.23 -17.23
CA SER A 267 -21.79 14.27 -16.68
C SER A 267 -21.20 15.64 -16.99
N ALA A 268 -22.04 16.65 -17.17
CA ALA A 268 -21.63 18.06 -17.32
C ALA A 268 -21.10 18.66 -16.00
N SER A 269 -20.60 17.83 -15.08
CA SER A 269 -19.89 18.29 -13.90
C SER A 269 -18.50 18.77 -14.33
N ASP A 270 -17.97 19.80 -13.66
CA ASP A 270 -16.60 20.27 -13.89
C ASP A 270 -15.54 19.23 -13.44
N ASP A 271 -15.95 18.09 -12.88
CA ASP A 271 -15.06 17.07 -12.35
C ASP A 271 -15.01 15.77 -13.19
N VAL A 272 -13.89 15.66 -13.90
CA VAL A 272 -13.50 14.56 -14.80
C VAL A 272 -13.28 13.21 -14.07
N PHE A 273 -13.23 13.19 -12.73
CA PHE A 273 -12.87 11.99 -11.94
C PHE A 273 -13.98 11.40 -11.08
N GLU A 274 -15.07 12.11 -10.82
CA GLU A 274 -16.24 11.62 -10.04
C GLU A 274 -16.86 10.36 -10.67
N ASP A 275 -16.92 10.33 -12.01
CA ASP A 275 -17.55 9.27 -12.80
C ASP A 275 -16.64 8.08 -13.14
N ARG A 276 -15.47 7.95 -12.50
CA ARG A 276 -14.54 6.84 -12.77
C ARG A 276 -14.79 5.63 -11.88
N ARG A 277 -14.83 4.43 -12.47
CA ARG A 277 -14.96 3.16 -11.73
C ARG A 277 -14.05 2.08 -12.30
N THR A 278 -13.53 1.26 -11.40
CA THR A 278 -12.75 0.07 -11.73
C THR A 278 -13.65 -0.97 -12.37
N ALA A 279 -13.29 -1.41 -13.58
CA ALA A 279 -14.05 -2.44 -14.29
C ALA A 279 -13.46 -3.84 -14.08
N THR A 280 -12.13 -3.96 -14.06
CA THR A 280 -11.46 -5.24 -13.83
C THR A 280 -10.04 -5.03 -13.32
N LEU A 281 -9.53 -6.06 -12.64
CA LEU A 281 -8.12 -6.20 -12.34
C LEU A 281 -7.60 -7.51 -12.95
N GLU A 282 -6.41 -7.48 -13.52
CA GLU A 282 -5.72 -8.64 -14.07
C GLU A 282 -4.40 -8.84 -13.37
N VAL A 283 -4.07 -10.08 -13.04
CA VAL A 283 -2.86 -10.44 -12.30
C VAL A 283 -1.93 -11.22 -13.22
N PHE A 284 -0.67 -10.83 -13.23
CA PHE A 284 0.38 -11.46 -14.02
C PHE A 284 1.58 -11.79 -13.15
N GLU A 285 2.06 -13.02 -13.23
CA GLU A 285 3.29 -13.46 -12.59
C GLU A 285 4.49 -13.30 -13.53
N ALA A 286 5.61 -12.80 -13.01
CA ALA A 286 6.86 -12.71 -13.74
C ALA A 286 7.55 -14.09 -13.78
N ASP A 287 7.59 -14.72 -14.96
CA ASP A 287 8.40 -15.92 -15.18
C ASP A 287 9.87 -15.54 -15.40
N LEU A 288 10.66 -15.59 -14.33
CA LEU A 288 12.07 -15.20 -14.33
C LEU A 288 13.01 -16.34 -14.73
N GLN A 289 12.56 -17.59 -14.64
CA GLN A 289 13.37 -18.81 -14.78
C GLN A 289 13.51 -19.28 -16.22
N SER A 290 12.48 -19.08 -17.06
CA SER A 290 12.44 -19.64 -18.42
C SER A 290 13.28 -18.85 -19.43
N ARG A 291 14.62 -18.95 -19.39
CA ARG A 291 15.49 -18.35 -20.42
C ARG A 291 15.35 -19.08 -21.77
N PRO A 292 15.29 -18.37 -22.91
CA PRO A 292 15.43 -16.91 -23.09
C PRO A 292 14.10 -16.13 -22.99
N ARG A 293 12.99 -16.81 -22.67
CA ARG A 293 11.60 -16.34 -22.82
C ARG A 293 10.99 -15.83 -21.52
N ARG A 294 11.70 -14.97 -20.79
CA ARG A 294 11.15 -14.27 -19.62
C ARG A 294 9.93 -13.47 -20.05
N ARG A 295 8.80 -13.70 -19.38
CA ARG A 295 7.50 -13.17 -19.80
C ARG A 295 6.57 -13.02 -18.61
N TRP A 296 5.55 -12.20 -18.78
CA TRP A 296 4.38 -12.23 -17.93
C TRP A 296 3.52 -13.45 -18.23
N ARG A 297 2.99 -14.08 -17.19
CA ARG A 297 1.99 -15.16 -17.29
C ARG A 297 0.76 -14.75 -16.49
N ARG A 298 -0.42 -14.74 -17.12
CA ARG A 298 -1.66 -14.45 -16.39
C ARG A 298 -1.91 -15.53 -15.35
N VAL A 299 -2.29 -15.12 -14.14
CA VAL A 299 -2.66 -16.01 -13.04
C VAL A 299 -4.07 -15.69 -12.55
N HIS A 300 -4.71 -16.68 -11.93
CA HIS A 300 -6.11 -16.61 -11.49
C HIS A 300 -6.27 -16.87 -9.98
N ASP A 301 -5.17 -16.86 -9.25
CA ASP A 301 -5.08 -17.02 -7.80
C ASP A 301 -3.94 -16.17 -7.24
N LEU A 302 -3.98 -15.91 -5.94
CA LEU A 302 -2.91 -15.29 -5.16
C LEU A 302 -2.33 -16.29 -4.16
N GLY A 303 -2.61 -17.59 -4.30
CA GLY A 303 -2.15 -18.64 -3.40
C GLY A 303 -2.64 -18.45 -1.96
N GLY A 304 -3.91 -18.05 -1.78
CA GLY A 304 -4.51 -17.82 -0.46
C GLY A 304 -4.13 -16.48 0.18
N HIS A 305 -3.48 -15.59 -0.56
CA HIS A 305 -3.12 -14.26 -0.07
C HIS A 305 -4.24 -13.25 -0.34
N ALA A 306 -4.30 -12.23 0.51
CA ALA A 306 -5.01 -10.99 0.26
C ALA A 306 -4.00 -9.92 -0.17
N LEU A 307 -4.31 -9.21 -1.25
CA LEU A 307 -3.47 -8.15 -1.80
C LEU A 307 -4.14 -6.78 -1.61
N PHE A 308 -3.46 -5.86 -0.95
CA PHE A 308 -3.91 -4.48 -0.76
C PHE A 308 -3.15 -3.60 -1.75
N LEU A 309 -3.89 -2.96 -2.68
CA LEU A 309 -3.35 -2.12 -3.74
C LEU A 309 -3.59 -0.65 -3.47
N GLY A 310 -2.55 0.14 -3.68
CA GLY A 310 -2.57 1.59 -3.65
C GLY A 310 -1.33 2.18 -4.29
N GLN A 311 -1.48 3.37 -4.89
CA GLN A 311 -0.40 4.09 -5.56
C GLN A 311 0.78 4.40 -4.63
N HIS A 312 0.52 4.65 -3.35
CA HIS A 312 1.52 5.03 -2.35
C HIS A 312 2.09 3.86 -1.54
N GLY A 313 1.58 2.65 -1.78
CA GLY A 313 1.95 1.46 -1.02
C GLY A 313 1.05 0.30 -1.39
N SER A 314 1.65 -0.87 -1.62
CA SER A 314 0.92 -2.11 -1.85
C SER A 314 1.53 -3.20 -0.98
N LYS A 315 0.70 -4.10 -0.46
CA LYS A 315 1.14 -5.15 0.46
C LYS A 315 0.31 -6.41 0.30
N THR A 316 0.96 -7.55 0.46
CA THR A 316 0.33 -8.86 0.50
C THR A 316 0.39 -9.43 1.91
N LEU A 317 -0.66 -10.16 2.29
CA LEU A 317 -0.73 -10.87 3.56
C LEU A 317 -1.40 -12.24 3.34
N PRO A 318 -0.94 -13.32 3.98
CA PRO A 318 -1.67 -14.58 3.98
C PRO A 318 -3.05 -14.38 4.62
N ALA A 319 -4.13 -14.67 3.90
CA ALA A 319 -5.47 -14.39 4.43
C ALA A 319 -5.79 -15.26 5.67
N GLY A 320 -5.24 -16.47 5.73
CA GLY A 320 -5.38 -17.37 6.89
C GLY A 320 -4.72 -16.87 8.19
N GLU A 321 -3.81 -15.91 8.11
CA GLU A 321 -3.18 -15.26 9.28
C GLU A 321 -3.91 -14.00 9.73
N CYS A 322 -4.98 -13.61 9.02
CA CYS A 322 -5.64 -12.31 9.18
C CYS A 322 -7.11 -12.46 9.55
N SER A 323 -7.64 -11.53 10.33
CA SER A 323 -9.06 -11.54 10.70
C SER A 323 -9.92 -10.81 9.67
N GLY A 324 -10.85 -11.53 9.04
CA GLY A 324 -11.84 -10.95 8.11
C GLY A 324 -11.36 -10.79 6.66
N TYR A 325 -10.24 -11.40 6.30
CA TYR A 325 -9.66 -11.30 4.96
C TYR A 325 -10.22 -12.42 4.09
N GLN A 326 -10.44 -12.12 2.82
CA GLN A 326 -10.83 -13.11 1.83
C GLN A 326 -9.59 -13.57 1.08
N GLU A 327 -9.46 -14.89 0.93
CA GLU A 327 -8.42 -15.51 0.10
C GLU A 327 -8.58 -15.12 -1.37
N ASP A 328 -7.44 -14.91 -2.04
CA ASP A 328 -7.37 -14.59 -3.47
C ASP A 328 -8.21 -13.36 -3.86
N CYS A 329 -8.23 -12.37 -2.95
CA CYS A 329 -8.90 -11.10 -3.15
C CYS A 329 -7.91 -9.94 -3.17
N ILE A 330 -8.21 -8.96 -4.02
CA ILE A 330 -7.50 -7.70 -4.13
C ILE A 330 -8.37 -6.59 -3.54
N TYR A 331 -7.90 -5.97 -2.47
CA TYR A 331 -8.48 -4.80 -1.84
C TYR A 331 -7.86 -3.56 -2.48
N PHE A 332 -8.66 -2.80 -3.22
CA PHE A 332 -8.19 -1.60 -3.91
C PHE A 332 -8.93 -0.36 -3.41
N MET A 333 -8.27 0.77 -3.58
CA MET A 333 -8.76 2.08 -3.12
C MET A 333 -8.76 3.10 -4.24
N CYS A 334 -9.49 4.20 -4.06
CA CYS A 334 -9.44 5.35 -4.96
C CYS A 334 -8.11 6.11 -4.75
N ASP A 335 -7.07 5.70 -5.46
CA ASP A 335 -5.70 6.22 -5.34
C ASP A 335 -5.32 7.23 -6.44
N TYR A 336 -6.27 7.64 -7.28
CA TYR A 336 -6.09 8.70 -8.27
C TYR A 336 -6.57 10.06 -7.74
N PRO A 337 -6.11 11.19 -8.33
CA PRO A 337 -6.35 12.54 -7.80
C PRO A 337 -7.80 12.78 -7.36
N TRP A 338 -7.92 13.34 -6.17
CA TRP A 338 -9.20 13.68 -5.59
C TRP A 338 -9.70 15.00 -6.21
N PRO A 339 -10.95 15.06 -6.64
CA PRO A 339 -11.57 16.30 -7.06
C PRO A 339 -11.77 17.20 -5.86
N SER A 340 -11.78 18.49 -6.13
CA SER A 340 -12.12 19.53 -5.15
C SER A 340 -13.53 19.35 -4.54
N SER A 341 -14.45 18.62 -5.19
CA SER A 341 -15.86 18.48 -4.80
C SER A 341 -16.28 17.13 -4.21
N SER A 342 -15.47 16.07 -4.33
CA SER A 342 -15.94 14.72 -4.04
C SER A 342 -16.02 14.43 -2.54
N ALA A 343 -17.24 14.33 -2.01
CA ALA A 343 -17.49 14.02 -0.60
C ALA A 343 -17.22 12.56 -0.20
N ASN A 344 -17.14 11.62 -1.17
CA ASN A 344 -16.95 10.19 -0.90
C ASN A 344 -15.48 9.75 -1.14
N PRO A 345 -14.69 9.48 -0.07
CA PRO A 345 -13.31 9.02 -0.19
C PRO A 345 -13.19 7.60 -0.74
N LEU A 346 -14.27 6.80 -0.67
CA LEU A 346 -14.31 5.39 -1.07
C LEU A 346 -14.92 5.16 -2.46
N ARG A 347 -15.22 6.22 -3.22
CA ARG A 347 -15.97 6.18 -4.49
C ARG A 347 -15.57 5.10 -5.51
N ASP A 348 -14.28 4.76 -5.58
CA ASP A 348 -13.74 3.69 -6.42
C ASP A 348 -12.80 2.79 -5.59
N SER A 349 -13.35 2.29 -4.49
CA SER A 349 -12.68 1.35 -3.59
C SER A 349 -13.52 0.08 -3.47
N GLY A 350 -12.86 -1.07 -3.49
CA GLY A 350 -13.56 -2.35 -3.54
C GLY A 350 -12.68 -3.55 -3.23
N VAL A 351 -13.33 -4.71 -3.24
CA VAL A 351 -12.70 -6.02 -3.13
C VAL A 351 -12.94 -6.76 -4.44
N TYR A 352 -11.88 -7.13 -5.13
CA TYR A 352 -11.92 -7.91 -6.36
C TYR A 352 -11.49 -9.34 -6.08
N ASN A 353 -12.38 -10.29 -6.31
CA ASN A 353 -12.05 -11.71 -6.19
C ASN A 353 -11.39 -12.19 -7.49
N VAL A 354 -10.12 -12.60 -7.41
CA VAL A 354 -9.31 -12.96 -8.58
C VAL A 354 -9.83 -14.24 -9.27
N ARG A 355 -10.44 -15.15 -8.50
CA ARG A 355 -10.94 -16.43 -9.02
C ARG A 355 -12.18 -16.28 -9.88
N ASN A 356 -13.10 -15.39 -9.51
CA ASN A 356 -14.39 -15.22 -10.20
C ASN A 356 -14.58 -13.86 -10.90
N GLY A 357 -13.63 -12.93 -10.73
CA GLY A 357 -13.66 -11.62 -11.38
C GLY A 357 -14.70 -10.64 -10.82
N ARG A 358 -15.32 -10.93 -9.67
CA ARG A 358 -16.36 -10.08 -9.08
C ARG A 358 -15.75 -8.95 -8.24
N ILE A 359 -16.25 -7.74 -8.44
CA ILE A 359 -16.00 -6.58 -7.57
C ILE A 359 -17.16 -6.44 -6.58
N THR A 360 -16.85 -6.30 -5.29
CA THR A 360 -17.78 -5.88 -4.24
C THR A 360 -17.31 -4.58 -3.59
N PRO A 361 -18.21 -3.77 -3.02
CA PRO A 361 -17.82 -2.57 -2.28
C PRO A 361 -16.86 -2.90 -1.14
N LEU A 362 -15.91 -1.99 -0.85
CA LEU A 362 -14.98 -2.14 0.26
C LEU A 362 -15.69 -2.04 1.62
N MET A 363 -16.77 -1.26 1.67
CA MET A 363 -17.61 -1.04 2.85
C MET A 363 -19.06 -0.89 2.39
N SER A 364 -20.02 -1.17 3.28
CA SER A 364 -21.43 -0.87 3.04
C SER A 364 -21.64 0.64 2.91
N GLU A 365 -22.47 1.06 1.94
CA GLU A 365 -22.78 2.48 1.66
C GLU A 365 -23.31 3.23 2.89
N ALA A 366 -23.99 2.54 3.80
CA ALA A 366 -24.51 3.12 5.05
C ALA A 366 -23.43 3.53 6.06
N ALA A 367 -22.20 3.04 5.92
CA ALA A 367 -21.09 3.30 6.83
C ALA A 367 -20.11 4.38 6.30
N ALA A 368 -20.25 4.81 5.04
CA ALA A 368 -19.44 5.86 4.45
C ALA A 368 -20.00 7.25 4.83
N ALA A 369 -19.58 7.79 5.97
CA ALA A 369 -19.89 9.18 6.30
C ALA A 369 -19.18 10.13 5.31
N PRO A 370 -19.88 11.12 4.73
CA PRO A 370 -19.25 12.15 3.91
C PRO A 370 -18.22 12.92 4.72
N LEU A 371 -17.07 13.24 4.12
CA LEU A 371 -16.11 14.13 4.77
C LEU A 371 -16.60 15.58 4.72
N GLU A 372 -16.57 16.25 5.88
CA GLU A 372 -16.88 17.69 5.97
C GLU A 372 -15.70 18.58 5.54
N ARG A 373 -14.48 18.04 5.44
CA ARG A 373 -13.28 18.78 5.05
C ARG A 373 -12.45 18.00 4.03
N VAL A 374 -12.09 18.68 2.94
CA VAL A 374 -11.09 18.21 1.98
C VAL A 374 -9.71 18.59 2.52
N GLY A 375 -8.98 17.64 3.09
CA GLY A 375 -7.57 17.84 3.44
C GLY A 375 -6.63 17.39 2.31
N GLN A 376 -5.33 17.53 2.52
CA GLN A 376 -4.30 17.28 1.51
C GLN A 376 -3.70 15.87 1.57
N TRP A 377 -4.13 15.04 2.52
CA TRP A 377 -3.53 13.73 2.70
C TRP A 377 -3.88 12.79 1.56
N ARG A 378 -2.89 11.97 1.19
CA ARG A 378 -3.07 10.94 0.19
C ARG A 378 -3.67 9.68 0.83
N PRO A 379 -4.66 9.04 0.19
CA PRO A 379 -5.12 7.74 0.62
C PRO A 379 -3.96 6.71 0.55
N ALA A 380 -3.75 5.95 1.62
CA ALA A 380 -2.85 4.81 1.68
C ALA A 380 -3.32 3.75 2.70
N TRP A 381 -2.82 2.52 2.53
CA TRP A 381 -3.05 1.40 3.44
C TRP A 381 -2.06 1.41 4.60
N VAL A 382 -2.55 1.43 5.84
CA VAL A 382 -1.71 1.34 7.05
C VAL A 382 -2.00 0.02 7.73
N PHE A 383 -0.96 -0.72 8.13
CA PHE A 383 -1.06 -2.06 8.69
C PHE A 383 -0.64 -2.04 10.17
N PRO A 384 -1.58 -1.86 11.12
CA PRO A 384 -1.25 -1.85 12.54
C PRO A 384 -0.61 -3.18 13.00
N SER A 385 0.32 -3.10 13.94
CA SER A 385 0.94 -4.30 14.51
C SER A 385 0.08 -4.92 15.62
N VAL A 386 0.28 -6.21 15.88
CA VAL A 386 -0.42 -6.99 16.93
C VAL A 386 0.09 -6.65 18.34
N ALA A 387 1.27 -6.02 18.44
CA ALA A 387 2.01 -5.84 19.68
C ALA A 387 1.48 -4.72 20.61
N MET A 388 0.30 -4.15 20.33
CA MET A 388 -0.32 -3.09 21.14
C MET A 388 -0.93 -3.55 22.47
#